data_AF-A0AAD5PM13-F1
#
_entry.id   AF-A0AAD5PM13-F1
#
_cell.length_a   1.000
_cell.length_b   1.000
_cell.length_c   1.000
_cell.angle_alpha   90.00
_cell.angle_beta   90.00
_cell.angle_gamma   90.00
#
_symmetry.space_group_name_H-M   'P 1'
#
loop_
_entity.id
_entity.type
_entity.pdbx_description
1 polymer ?
#
loop_
_entity_poly.entity_id
_entity_poly.type
_entity_poly.pdbx_seq_one_letter_code
_entity_poly.pdbx_strand_id
1 'polypeptide(L)'
;MSNQAQQLAALRDQLKNEMSLASPNLNKLNELLARSKIAFIQLGVFTPDVKNVNVDLMVTARDILEVGAYYSVRAKDIESFERYISQLNTYYHDLSTQLPPSQQMYPLIALNLLRLLSQNRLSDFHTALEAVDPDQLQTNPFIKQAVDLEQFLMEGSYNKVWSTRSTVQGEEFLFFYDILINTIRNEIASCSEKAYDSLPLQDAGTLLFLKNTKELLAFAQERGWKVHPGEQMIYFGSEDNDAVEIPQEQIITQTLVYARELERIAMLFLFAVVMAALLLFAMVFFVIMFSDLECDYINPIDLCNKLNQFVLPEMASHAFLFFMFLVNGSWLAMLLNLPLVAYNVRKVLNSQHMYDATEIFRTLSIHKKECFIKVAFYLICFFYYLYRMIVALIAADS
;
A
#
# COMPACT_ATOMS: atom_id res chain seq x y z
N MET A 1 25.45 41.41 25.03
CA MET A 1 25.36 39.96 24.74
C MET A 1 25.91 39.10 25.88
N SER A 2 27.06 39.41 26.51
CA SER A 2 27.62 38.64 27.63
C SER A 2 26.74 38.61 28.91
N ASN A 3 26.18 39.76 29.34
CA ASN A 3 25.34 39.81 30.54
C ASN A 3 24.03 39.02 30.41
N GLN A 4 23.41 39.00 29.22
CA GLN A 4 22.18 38.22 28.98
C GLN A 4 22.47 36.72 28.89
N ALA A 5 23.63 36.32 28.35
CA ALA A 5 24.07 34.92 28.37
C ALA A 5 24.35 34.41 29.79
N GLN A 6 24.97 35.23 30.64
CA GLN A 6 25.17 34.92 32.06
C GLN A 6 23.85 34.88 32.84
N GLN A 7 22.89 35.75 32.51
CA GLN A 7 21.56 35.72 33.10
C GLN A 7 20.79 34.45 32.70
N LEU A 8 20.96 33.98 31.46
CA LEU A 8 20.39 32.71 30.98
C LEU A 8 21.01 31.49 31.69
N ALA A 9 22.33 31.51 31.91
CA ALA A 9 23.03 30.46 32.67
C ALA A 9 22.58 30.43 34.15
N ALA A 10 22.44 31.59 34.79
CA ALA A 10 21.91 31.68 36.14
C ALA A 10 20.44 31.19 36.24
N LEU A 11 19.62 31.49 35.21
CA LEU A 11 18.25 30.97 35.10
C LEU A 11 18.24 29.44 34.91
N ARG A 12 19.16 28.88 34.12
CA ARG A 12 19.33 27.43 33.96
C ARG A 12 19.69 26.76 35.29
N ASP A 13 20.62 27.33 36.04
CA ASP A 13 21.03 26.76 37.33
C ASP A 13 19.89 26.84 38.36
N GLN A 14 19.13 27.93 38.37
CA GLN A 14 17.91 28.04 39.20
C GLN A 14 16.85 27.01 38.80
N LEU A 15 16.62 26.79 37.50
CA LEU A 15 15.69 25.79 36.99
C LEU A 15 16.13 24.36 37.34
N LYS A 16 17.42 24.04 37.22
CA LYS A 16 17.96 22.72 37.60
C LYS A 16 17.86 22.47 39.11
N ASN A 17 18.16 23.48 39.93
CA ASN A 17 18.01 23.39 41.38
C ASN A 17 16.55 23.21 41.79
N GLU A 18 15.62 23.93 41.16
CA GLU A 18 14.19 23.78 41.44
C GLU A 18 13.62 22.44 40.97
N MET A 19 14.18 21.86 39.91
CA MET A 19 13.77 20.55 39.40
C MET A 19 14.29 19.39 40.25
N SER A 20 15.45 19.56 40.89
CA SER A 20 16.05 18.58 41.82
C SER A 20 15.32 18.50 43.17
N LEU A 21 14.47 19.47 43.50
CA LEU A 21 13.61 19.42 44.68
C LEU A 21 12.45 18.43 44.45
N ALA A 22 12.26 17.52 45.40
CA ALA A 22 11.28 16.43 45.33
C ALA A 22 9.80 16.90 45.27
N SER A 23 9.51 18.18 45.53
CA SER A 23 8.19 18.80 45.33
C SER A 23 8.35 20.11 44.57
N PRO A 24 8.35 20.08 43.22
CA PRO A 24 8.53 21.27 42.41
C PRO A 24 7.32 22.23 42.56
N ASN A 25 7.60 23.48 42.89
CA ASN A 25 6.59 24.55 42.81
C ASN A 25 6.30 24.85 41.33
N LEU A 26 5.28 24.18 40.77
CA LEU A 26 4.95 24.26 39.35
C LEU A 26 4.70 25.70 38.85
N ASN A 27 4.21 26.58 39.72
CA ASN A 27 3.95 27.98 39.39
C ASN A 27 5.25 28.80 39.26
N LYS A 28 6.22 28.56 40.15
CA LYS A 28 7.51 29.26 40.12
C LYS A 28 8.36 28.81 38.92
N LEU A 29 8.30 27.52 38.59
CA LEU A 29 8.89 26.97 37.36
C LEU A 29 8.24 27.57 36.11
N ASN A 30 6.92 27.76 36.10
CA ASN A 30 6.25 28.42 34.97
C ASN A 30 6.69 29.88 34.80
N GLU A 31 6.81 30.64 35.90
CA GLU A 31 7.33 32.01 35.87
C GLU A 31 8.78 32.07 35.37
N LEU A 32 9.63 31.15 35.81
CA LEU A 32 11.02 31.06 35.36
C LEU A 32 11.10 30.63 33.88
N LEU A 33 10.29 29.68 33.44
CA LEU A 33 10.20 29.29 32.02
C LEU A 33 9.67 30.43 31.15
N ALA A 34 8.71 31.22 31.63
CA ALA A 34 8.23 32.41 30.92
C ALA A 34 9.32 33.46 30.78
N ARG A 35 10.10 33.72 31.84
CA ARG A 35 11.27 34.61 31.78
C ARG A 35 12.34 34.09 30.82
N SER A 36 12.59 32.78 30.81
CA SER A 36 13.52 32.14 29.87
C SER A 36 13.02 32.24 28.42
N LYS A 37 11.71 32.10 28.16
CA LYS A 37 11.12 32.31 26.83
C LYS A 37 11.30 33.75 26.34
N ILE A 38 11.12 34.75 27.22
CA ILE A 38 11.38 36.16 26.88
C ILE A 38 12.86 36.36 26.56
N ALA A 39 13.76 35.77 27.35
CA ALA A 39 15.20 35.82 27.09
C ALA A 39 15.57 35.15 25.75
N PHE A 40 14.93 34.04 25.38
CA PHE A 40 15.13 33.39 24.07
C PHE A 40 14.69 34.26 22.89
N ILE A 41 13.58 35.00 23.02
CA ILE A 41 13.12 35.95 21.99
C ILE A 41 14.14 37.08 21.82
N GLN A 42 14.64 37.62 22.93
CA GLN A 42 15.63 38.71 22.90
C GLN A 42 16.98 38.28 22.30
N LEU A 43 17.34 37.00 22.45
CA LEU A 43 18.59 36.43 21.94
C LEU A 43 18.46 35.81 20.54
N GLY A 44 17.25 35.70 19.99
CA GLY A 44 17.01 35.13 18.65
C GLY A 44 17.31 33.64 18.51
N VAL A 45 17.27 32.87 19.61
CA VAL A 45 17.75 31.47 19.66
C VAL A 45 16.70 30.46 19.16
N PHE A 46 15.45 30.87 18.90
CA PHE A 46 14.38 29.96 18.46
C PHE A 46 14.60 29.36 17.05
N THR A 47 15.39 30.03 16.21
CA THR A 47 15.78 29.53 14.89
C THR A 47 17.29 29.50 14.82
N PRO A 48 17.94 28.37 15.11
CA PRO A 48 19.39 28.26 14.95
C PRO A 48 19.74 28.39 13.47
N ASP A 49 20.27 29.54 13.05
CA ASP A 49 20.93 29.67 11.75
C ASP A 49 22.36 29.14 11.89
N VAL A 50 22.74 28.21 11.01
CA VAL A 50 23.99 27.42 11.04
C VAL A 50 25.25 28.30 11.05
N LYS A 51 25.11 29.59 10.72
CA LYS A 51 26.21 30.52 10.46
C LYS A 51 26.74 31.30 11.67
N ASN A 52 25.98 31.46 12.76
CA ASN A 52 26.41 32.26 13.93
C ASN A 52 26.02 31.59 15.26
N VAL A 53 26.68 30.48 15.57
CA VAL A 53 26.39 29.71 16.79
C VAL A 53 27.41 30.03 17.88
N ASN A 54 26.96 30.70 18.95
CA ASN A 54 27.66 30.64 20.22
C ASN A 54 27.25 29.33 20.91
N VAL A 55 28.18 28.37 20.93
CA VAL A 55 27.96 26.99 21.39
C VAL A 55 27.40 26.96 22.83
N ASP A 56 27.91 27.81 23.74
CA ASP A 56 27.50 27.82 25.14
C ASP A 56 26.06 28.31 25.36
N LEU A 57 25.62 29.27 24.53
CA LEU A 57 24.25 29.78 24.55
C LEU A 57 23.24 28.74 24.06
N MET A 58 23.59 28.00 23.00
CA MET A 58 22.73 26.93 22.47
C MET A 58 22.68 25.71 23.39
N VAL A 59 23.79 25.33 24.03
CA VAL A 59 23.80 24.29 25.07
C VAL A 59 22.87 24.71 26.22
N THR A 60 23.00 25.96 26.70
CA THR A 60 22.15 26.46 27.79
C THR A 60 20.68 26.52 27.38
N ALA A 61 20.38 26.87 26.13
CA ALA A 61 19.02 26.84 25.59
C ALA A 61 18.43 25.43 25.55
N ARG A 62 19.21 24.45 25.04
CA ARG A 62 18.84 23.03 25.02
C ARG A 62 18.52 22.53 26.43
N ASP A 63 19.39 22.78 27.40
CA ASP A 63 19.17 22.36 28.78
C ASP A 63 17.88 22.94 29.40
N ILE A 64 17.55 24.20 29.10
CA ILE A 64 16.31 24.84 29.56
C ILE A 64 15.09 24.19 28.90
N LEU A 65 15.17 23.87 27.60
CA LEU A 65 14.11 23.17 26.87
C LEU A 65 13.92 21.74 27.38
N GLU A 66 15.00 21.02 27.68
CA GLU A 66 14.97 19.69 28.31
C GLU A 66 14.25 19.75 29.67
N VAL A 67 14.59 20.71 30.53
CA VAL A 67 13.88 20.94 31.81
C VAL A 67 12.42 21.33 31.60
N GLY A 68 12.12 22.14 30.57
CA GLY A 68 10.76 22.51 30.19
C GLY A 68 9.90 21.32 29.74
N ALA A 69 10.50 20.35 29.06
CA ALA A 69 9.85 19.10 28.67
C ALA A 69 9.51 18.25 29.90
N TYR A 70 10.44 18.05 30.82
CA TYR A 70 10.16 17.32 32.06
C TYR A 70 9.11 18.01 32.94
N TYR A 71 9.15 19.35 33.02
CA TYR A 71 8.09 20.12 33.68
C TYR A 71 6.72 19.83 33.07
N SER A 72 6.63 19.77 31.74
CA SER A 72 5.36 19.52 31.03
C SER A 72 4.79 18.14 31.35
N VAL A 73 5.66 17.12 31.49
CA VAL A 73 5.24 15.78 31.94
C VAL A 73 4.74 15.80 33.38
N ARG A 74 5.43 16.49 34.30
CA ARG A 74 4.98 16.62 35.70
C ARG A 74 3.68 17.43 35.84
N ALA A 75 3.49 18.42 34.97
CA ALA A 75 2.26 19.20 34.86
C ALA A 75 1.13 18.44 34.15
N LYS A 76 1.41 17.23 33.62
CA LYS A 76 0.47 16.37 32.87
C LYS A 76 -0.09 17.04 31.60
N ASP A 77 0.67 17.94 31.00
CA ASP A 77 0.31 18.61 29.75
C ASP A 77 1.04 17.96 28.57
N ILE A 78 0.28 17.13 27.83
CA ILE A 78 0.79 16.34 26.69
C ILE A 78 1.10 17.25 25.49
N GLU A 79 0.32 18.31 25.27
CA GLU A 79 0.47 19.21 24.13
C GLU A 79 1.70 20.11 24.30
N SER A 80 1.90 20.66 25.50
CA SER A 80 3.11 21.42 25.81
C SER A 80 4.36 20.55 25.67
N PHE A 81 4.30 19.28 26.10
CA PHE A 81 5.40 18.35 25.94
C PHE A 81 5.73 18.09 24.46
N GLU A 82 4.73 17.86 23.60
CA GLU A 82 4.93 17.70 22.16
C GLU A 82 5.65 18.91 21.55
N ARG A 83 5.21 20.11 21.92
CA ARG A 83 5.83 21.35 21.44
C ARG A 83 7.32 21.44 21.85
N TYR A 84 7.66 21.08 23.08
CA TYR A 84 9.06 21.08 23.51
C TYR A 84 9.88 20.00 22.80
N ILE A 85 9.32 18.82 22.55
CA ILE A 85 9.98 17.76 21.79
C ILE A 85 10.24 18.18 20.34
N SER A 86 9.26 18.78 19.65
CA SER A 86 9.47 19.28 18.28
C SER A 86 10.59 20.32 18.22
N GLN A 87 10.68 21.20 19.22
CA GLN A 87 11.77 22.17 19.32
C GLN A 87 13.11 21.45 19.56
N LEU A 88 13.15 20.51 20.51
CA LEU A 88 14.36 19.76 20.84
C LEU A 88 14.88 18.89 19.68
N ASN A 89 14.00 18.32 18.86
CA ASN A 89 14.40 17.55 17.68
C ASN A 89 15.22 18.39 16.70
N THR A 90 14.92 19.69 16.52
CA THR A 90 15.77 20.57 15.70
C THR A 90 17.17 20.72 16.29
N TYR A 91 17.30 20.75 17.63
CA TYR A 91 18.60 20.78 18.30
C TYR A 91 19.35 19.45 18.23
N TYR A 92 18.65 18.33 18.16
CA TYR A 92 19.28 17.00 18.08
C TYR A 92 19.70 16.62 16.66
N HIS A 93 18.91 16.96 15.64
CA HIS A 93 19.22 16.60 14.24
C HIS A 93 20.07 17.65 13.53
N ASP A 94 19.66 18.92 13.53
CA ASP A 94 20.30 19.97 12.71
C ASP A 94 21.63 20.47 13.32
N LEU A 95 21.77 20.41 14.64
CA LEU A 95 22.95 20.87 15.38
C LEU A 95 23.87 19.73 15.86
N SER A 96 23.62 18.49 15.42
CA SER A 96 24.40 17.29 15.77
C SER A 96 25.90 17.44 15.46
N THR A 97 26.26 18.21 14.43
CA THR A 97 27.65 18.41 14.00
C THR A 97 28.42 19.43 14.87
N GLN A 98 27.72 20.29 15.61
CA GLN A 98 28.34 21.42 16.34
C GLN A 98 28.20 21.31 17.87
N LEU A 99 27.28 20.48 18.40
CA LEU A 99 27.00 20.36 19.83
C LEU A 99 27.47 19.02 20.42
N PRO A 100 27.94 19.01 21.69
CA PRO A 100 28.20 17.75 22.40
C PRO A 100 26.88 17.05 22.79
N PRO A 101 26.81 15.71 22.74
CA PRO A 101 25.61 14.95 23.11
C PRO A 101 25.25 15.16 24.60
N SER A 102 23.95 15.34 24.88
CA SER A 102 23.42 15.49 26.26
C SER A 102 23.11 14.12 26.87
N GLN A 103 23.36 13.95 28.17
CA GLN A 103 22.97 12.74 28.91
C GLN A 103 21.44 12.60 29.04
N GLN A 104 20.70 13.71 28.98
CA GLN A 104 19.23 13.73 29.10
C GLN A 104 18.52 13.50 27.75
N MET A 105 19.25 13.43 26.65
CA MET A 105 18.70 13.20 25.31
C MET A 105 17.97 11.85 25.22
N TYR A 106 18.61 10.75 25.60
CA TYR A 106 18.03 9.41 25.45
C TYR A 106 16.81 9.15 26.34
N PRO A 107 16.80 9.55 27.63
CA PRO A 107 15.59 9.45 28.45
C PRO A 107 14.41 10.25 27.87
N LEU A 108 14.66 11.41 27.26
CA LEU A 108 13.61 12.25 26.71
C LEU A 108 13.05 11.71 25.39
N ILE A 109 13.91 11.13 24.54
CA ILE A 109 13.49 10.35 23.36
C ILE A 109 12.64 9.17 23.81
N ALA A 110 13.04 8.44 24.86
CA ALA A 110 12.26 7.33 25.41
C ALA A 110 10.88 7.78 25.93
N LEU A 111 10.79 8.95 26.58
CA LEU A 111 9.50 9.54 26.97
C LEU A 111 8.64 9.92 25.75
N ASN A 112 9.23 10.44 24.67
CA ASN A 112 8.49 10.70 23.44
C ASN A 112 7.98 9.41 22.79
N LEU A 113 8.78 8.36 22.76
CA LEU A 113 8.39 7.04 22.28
C LEU A 113 7.20 6.48 23.09
N LEU A 114 7.26 6.58 24.42
CA LEU A 114 6.14 6.15 25.30
C LEU A 114 4.88 6.99 25.11
N ARG A 115 5.01 8.29 24.87
CA ARG A 115 3.87 9.14 24.50
C ARG A 115 3.19 8.62 23.24
N LEU A 116 3.96 8.33 22.18
CA LEU A 116 3.42 7.84 20.90
C LEU A 116 2.68 6.51 21.07
N LEU A 117 3.23 5.60 21.90
CA LEU A 117 2.55 4.35 22.26
C LEU A 117 1.24 4.61 23.02
N SER A 118 1.23 5.52 24.00
CA SER A 118 0.01 5.84 24.75
C SER A 118 -1.09 6.48 23.89
N GLN A 119 -0.73 7.18 22.82
CA GLN A 119 -1.65 7.79 21.86
C GLN A 119 -2.07 6.84 20.72
N ASN A 120 -1.59 5.59 20.74
CA ASN A 120 -1.81 4.60 19.68
C ASN A 120 -1.32 5.06 18.28
N ARG A 121 -0.27 5.90 18.23
CA ARG A 121 0.35 6.40 16.99
C ARG A 121 1.58 5.56 16.64
N LEU A 122 1.35 4.30 16.30
CA LEU A 122 2.42 3.32 16.06
C LEU A 122 3.30 3.67 14.83
N SER A 123 2.70 4.24 13.78
CA SER A 123 3.46 4.65 12.60
C SER A 123 4.51 5.71 12.92
N ASP A 124 4.12 6.75 13.67
CA ASP A 124 5.03 7.82 14.10
C ASP A 124 6.10 7.31 15.07
N PHE A 125 5.78 6.28 15.86
CA PHE A 125 6.73 5.60 16.73
C PHE A 125 7.84 4.92 15.91
N HIS A 126 7.49 4.17 14.86
CA HIS A 126 8.50 3.55 13.99
C HIS A 126 9.32 4.58 13.21
N THR A 127 8.71 5.67 12.75
CA THR A 127 9.45 6.78 12.13
C THR A 127 10.42 7.43 13.11
N ALA A 128 10.02 7.64 14.36
CA ALA A 128 10.90 8.19 15.39
C ALA A 128 12.03 7.22 15.79
N LEU A 129 11.78 5.91 15.74
CA LEU A 129 12.82 4.89 15.96
C LEU A 129 13.86 4.86 14.84
N GLU A 130 13.45 5.05 13.58
CA GLU A 130 14.37 5.12 12.43
C GLU A 130 15.34 6.30 12.54
N ALA A 131 14.92 7.39 13.18
CA ALA A 131 15.75 8.58 13.40
C ALA A 131 16.83 8.39 14.47
N VAL A 132 16.82 7.29 15.24
CA VAL A 132 17.79 6.99 16.30
C VAL A 132 18.89 6.06 15.77
N ASP A 133 20.15 6.34 16.13
CA ASP A 133 21.28 5.50 15.73
C ASP A 133 21.13 4.04 16.21
N PRO A 134 21.36 3.04 15.34
CA PRO A 134 21.11 1.63 15.65
C PRO A 134 22.00 1.10 16.79
N ASP A 135 23.22 1.63 16.95
CA ASP A 135 24.15 1.25 18.03
C ASP A 135 23.63 1.67 19.42
N GLN A 136 22.82 2.73 19.46
CA GLN A 136 22.24 3.27 20.70
C GLN A 136 20.96 2.56 21.11
N LEU A 137 20.30 1.82 20.21
CA LEU A 137 19.10 1.04 20.50
C LEU A 137 19.37 -0.12 21.48
N GLN A 138 20.53 -0.77 21.36
CA GLN A 138 20.91 -1.92 22.20
C GLN A 138 21.63 -1.48 23.48
N THR A 139 22.35 -0.35 23.41
CA THR A 139 23.22 0.11 24.50
C THR A 139 22.43 0.84 25.59
N ASN A 140 21.38 1.59 25.22
CA ASN A 140 20.62 2.40 26.16
C ASN A 140 19.44 1.62 26.78
N PRO A 141 19.42 1.45 28.12
CA PRO A 141 18.34 0.73 28.80
C PRO A 141 16.95 1.35 28.60
N PHE A 142 16.87 2.69 28.53
CA PHE A 142 15.59 3.42 28.43
C PHE A 142 14.90 3.25 27.07
N ILE A 143 15.66 3.26 25.98
CA ILE A 143 15.10 3.08 24.63
C ILE A 143 14.71 1.62 24.44
N LYS A 144 15.56 0.70 24.88
CA LYS A 144 15.25 -0.73 24.88
C LYS A 144 13.95 -1.03 25.62
N GLN A 145 13.72 -0.40 26.76
CA GLN A 145 12.46 -0.55 27.50
C GLN A 145 11.23 -0.12 26.68
N ALA A 146 11.32 0.97 25.92
CA ALA A 146 10.21 1.43 25.07
C ALA A 146 9.97 0.49 23.88
N VAL A 147 11.04 -0.08 23.30
CA VAL A 147 10.96 -1.06 22.21
C VAL A 147 10.40 -2.40 22.70
N ASP A 148 10.91 -2.93 23.82
CA ASP A 148 10.41 -4.18 24.42
C ASP A 148 8.91 -4.06 24.77
N LEU A 149 8.50 -2.88 25.25
CA LEU A 149 7.09 -2.59 25.55
C LEU A 149 6.21 -2.62 24.30
N GLU A 150 6.68 -2.03 23.20
CA GLU A 150 5.98 -2.05 21.92
C GLU A 150 5.89 -3.47 21.36
N GLN A 151 6.98 -4.25 21.43
CA GLN A 151 6.96 -5.66 21.07
C GLN A 151 5.94 -6.45 21.89
N PHE A 152 5.86 -6.24 23.20
CA PHE A 152 4.86 -6.91 24.03
C PHE A 152 3.43 -6.50 23.69
N LEU A 153 3.21 -5.27 23.23
CA LEU A 153 1.92 -4.81 22.75
C LEU A 153 1.55 -5.48 21.42
N MET A 154 2.50 -5.61 20.49
CA MET A 154 2.31 -6.34 19.23
C MET A 154 2.06 -7.85 19.44
N GLU A 155 2.78 -8.47 20.38
CA GLU A 155 2.59 -9.88 20.75
C GLU A 155 1.26 -10.11 21.50
N GLY A 156 0.57 -9.05 21.94
CA GLY A 156 -0.60 -9.15 22.83
C GLY A 156 -0.27 -9.69 24.22
N SER A 157 1.00 -9.62 24.64
CA SER A 157 1.48 -10.19 25.90
C SER A 157 1.36 -9.21 27.06
N TYR A 158 0.13 -8.93 27.49
CA TYR A 158 -0.15 -7.91 28.51
C TYR A 158 0.40 -8.23 29.90
N ASN A 159 0.57 -9.50 30.24
CA ASN A 159 1.21 -9.93 31.49
C ASN A 159 2.65 -9.40 31.62
N LYS A 160 3.40 -9.42 30.52
CA LYS A 160 4.77 -8.91 30.49
C LYS A 160 4.77 -7.40 30.67
N VAL A 161 3.86 -6.68 29.99
CA VAL A 161 3.69 -5.23 30.13
C VAL A 161 3.43 -4.83 31.59
N TRP A 162 2.56 -5.56 32.28
CA TRP A 162 2.26 -5.33 33.70
C TRP A 162 3.48 -5.57 34.60
N SER A 163 4.27 -6.61 34.32
CA SER A 163 5.51 -6.89 35.08
C SER A 163 6.56 -5.79 34.91
N THR A 164 6.72 -5.26 33.69
CA THR A 164 7.67 -4.20 33.37
C THR A 164 7.40 -2.92 34.15
N ARG A 165 6.14 -2.64 34.52
CA ARG A 165 5.76 -1.51 35.39
C ARG A 165 6.57 -1.46 36.68
N SER A 166 6.86 -2.61 37.29
CA SER A 166 7.61 -2.69 38.55
C SER A 166 9.10 -2.40 38.41
N THR A 167 9.63 -2.51 37.18
CA THR A 167 11.04 -2.28 36.84
C THR A 167 11.32 -0.80 36.55
N VAL A 168 10.30 -0.01 36.21
CA VAL A 168 10.46 1.37 35.76
C VAL A 168 10.79 2.29 36.93
N GLN A 169 11.97 2.93 36.88
CA GLN A 169 12.36 3.97 37.81
C GLN A 169 12.18 5.34 37.15
N GLY A 170 11.22 6.13 37.63
CA GLY A 170 10.94 7.49 37.18
C GLY A 170 9.46 7.84 37.25
N GLU A 171 9.12 8.92 37.96
CA GLU A 171 7.75 9.39 38.14
C GLU A 171 7.13 9.84 36.80
N GLU A 172 7.96 10.35 35.90
CA GLU A 172 7.56 10.85 34.57
C GLU A 172 7.14 9.71 33.64
N PHE A 173 7.77 8.54 33.78
CA PHE A 173 7.42 7.35 33.01
C PHE A 173 6.11 6.74 33.49
N LEU A 174 5.89 6.68 34.82
CA LEU A 174 4.66 6.12 35.41
C LEU A 174 3.39 6.79 34.88
N PHE A 175 3.42 8.10 34.62
CA PHE A 175 2.29 8.82 34.04
C PHE A 175 1.85 8.24 32.68
N PHE A 176 2.78 8.01 31.75
CA PHE A 176 2.45 7.44 30.44
C PHE A 176 2.06 5.96 30.54
N TYR A 177 2.66 5.20 31.47
CA TYR A 177 2.27 3.82 31.74
C TYR A 177 0.82 3.70 32.24
N ASP A 178 0.35 4.63 33.09
CA ASP A 178 -1.04 4.61 33.57
C ASP A 178 -2.05 4.86 32.45
N ILE A 179 -1.73 5.76 31.51
CA ILE A 179 -2.55 5.99 30.31
C ILE A 179 -2.57 4.72 29.45
N LEU A 180 -1.40 4.14 29.18
CA LEU A 180 -1.28 2.94 28.35
C LEU A 180 -2.06 1.75 28.96
N ILE A 181 -2.01 1.56 30.28
CA ILE A 181 -2.75 0.51 30.97
C ILE A 181 -4.26 0.65 30.77
N ASN A 182 -4.79 1.88 30.80
CA ASN A 182 -6.21 2.10 30.55
C ASN A 182 -6.58 1.77 29.10
N THR A 183 -5.74 2.13 28.13
CA THR A 183 -5.93 1.76 26.72
C THR A 183 -5.87 0.23 26.54
N ILE A 184 -4.86 -0.43 27.11
CA ILE A 184 -4.72 -1.90 27.09
C ILE A 184 -5.95 -2.58 27.69
N ARG A 185 -6.47 -2.08 28.83
CA ARG A 185 -7.67 -2.64 29.46
C ARG A 185 -8.88 -2.56 28.52
N ASN A 186 -9.01 -1.47 27.78
CA ASN A 186 -10.07 -1.28 26.79
C ASN A 186 -9.94 -2.21 25.58
N GLU A 187 -8.72 -2.44 25.10
CA GLU A 187 -8.45 -3.39 24.01
C GLU A 187 -8.72 -4.83 24.45
N ILE A 188 -8.22 -5.25 25.62
CA ILE A 188 -8.49 -6.57 26.21
C ILE A 188 -10.00 -6.80 26.33
N ALA A 189 -10.76 -5.79 26.76
CA ALA A 189 -12.21 -5.85 26.86
C ALA A 189 -12.87 -6.09 25.49
N SER A 190 -12.51 -5.32 24.47
CA SER A 190 -13.05 -5.52 23.11
C SER A 190 -12.67 -6.85 22.48
N CYS A 191 -11.49 -7.37 22.78
CA CYS A 191 -11.06 -8.70 22.36
C CYS A 191 -11.85 -9.79 23.10
N SER A 192 -12.10 -9.61 24.40
CA SER A 192 -12.88 -10.53 25.22
C SER A 192 -14.34 -10.61 24.75
N GLU A 193 -14.93 -9.48 24.34
CA GLU A 193 -16.27 -9.42 23.75
C GLU A 193 -16.43 -10.24 22.47
N LYS A 194 -15.36 -10.35 21.66
CA LYS A 194 -15.35 -11.12 20.40
C LYS A 194 -14.95 -12.58 20.59
N ALA A 195 -14.11 -12.85 21.59
CA ALA A 195 -13.52 -14.17 21.79
C ALA A 195 -14.39 -15.09 22.66
N TYR A 196 -15.19 -14.52 23.57
CA TYR A 196 -15.96 -15.28 24.54
C TYR A 196 -17.43 -14.87 24.52
N ASP A 197 -18.33 -15.85 24.61
CA ASP A 197 -19.76 -15.61 24.84
C ASP A 197 -20.04 -15.29 26.32
N SER A 198 -19.27 -15.93 27.21
CA SER A 198 -19.37 -15.70 28.66
C SER A 198 -18.02 -15.91 29.36
N LEU A 199 -17.81 -15.20 30.46
CA LEU A 199 -16.58 -15.25 31.24
C LEU A 199 -16.88 -15.19 32.76
N PRO A 200 -16.24 -16.06 33.58
CA PRO A 200 -16.35 -15.98 35.03
C PRO A 200 -15.76 -14.67 35.59
N LEU A 201 -16.37 -14.15 36.65
CA LEU A 201 -15.98 -12.88 37.28
C LEU A 201 -14.53 -12.90 37.83
N GLN A 202 -14.08 -14.06 38.30
CA GLN A 202 -12.72 -14.24 38.82
C GLN A 202 -11.66 -14.18 37.70
N ASP A 203 -11.95 -14.83 36.58
CA ASP A 203 -11.06 -14.84 35.42
C ASP A 203 -11.08 -13.49 34.70
N ALA A 204 -12.22 -12.81 34.66
CA ALA A 204 -12.31 -11.43 34.20
C ALA A 204 -11.46 -10.48 35.06
N GLY A 205 -11.45 -10.67 36.38
CA GLY A 205 -10.63 -9.90 37.31
C GLY A 205 -9.13 -10.08 37.07
N THR A 206 -8.68 -11.31 36.81
CA THR A 206 -7.27 -11.60 36.52
C THR A 206 -6.86 -11.08 35.14
N LEU A 207 -7.71 -11.23 34.11
CA LEU A 207 -7.44 -10.75 32.75
C LEU A 207 -7.36 -9.23 32.65
N LEU A 208 -8.24 -8.49 33.35
CA LEU A 208 -8.26 -7.02 33.32
C LEU A 208 -7.34 -6.38 34.37
N PHE A 209 -6.62 -7.19 35.14
CA PHE A 209 -5.76 -6.79 36.25
C PHE A 209 -6.48 -5.90 37.29
N LEU A 210 -7.78 -6.15 37.53
CA LEU A 210 -8.58 -5.42 38.51
C LEU A 210 -8.50 -6.11 39.86
N LYS A 211 -8.09 -5.37 40.90
CA LYS A 211 -7.95 -5.92 42.27
C LYS A 211 -9.29 -6.02 42.99
N ASN A 212 -10.27 -5.20 42.59
CA ASN A 212 -11.53 -5.05 43.29
C ASN A 212 -12.71 -5.49 42.42
N THR A 213 -13.55 -6.38 42.96
CA THR A 213 -14.78 -6.82 42.31
C THR A 213 -15.73 -5.65 42.02
N LYS A 214 -15.68 -4.58 42.84
CA LYS A 214 -16.47 -3.35 42.60
C LYS A 214 -16.02 -2.58 41.35
N GLU A 215 -14.73 -2.53 41.08
CA GLU A 215 -14.19 -1.86 39.88
C GLU A 215 -14.55 -2.65 38.62
N LEU A 216 -14.54 -3.99 38.71
CA LEU A 216 -14.98 -4.86 37.62
C LEU A 216 -16.48 -4.68 37.32
N LEU A 217 -17.31 -4.53 38.36
CA LEU A 217 -18.75 -4.25 38.17
C LEU A 217 -18.98 -2.85 37.56
N ALA A 218 -18.23 -1.83 37.96
CA ALA A 218 -18.31 -0.50 37.35
C ALA A 218 -17.88 -0.54 35.87
N PHE A 219 -16.79 -1.24 35.55
CA PHE A 219 -16.31 -1.41 34.19
C PHE A 219 -17.29 -2.20 33.31
N ALA A 220 -17.91 -3.25 33.86
CA ALA A 220 -18.95 -4.00 33.18
C ALA A 220 -20.21 -3.14 32.91
N GLN A 221 -20.57 -2.25 33.83
CA GLN A 221 -21.65 -1.29 33.63
C GLN A 221 -21.32 -0.25 32.55
N GLU A 222 -20.09 0.28 32.53
CA GLU A 222 -19.63 1.22 31.49
C GLU A 222 -19.69 0.60 30.08
N ARG A 223 -19.41 -0.70 29.98
CA ARG A 223 -19.42 -1.46 28.71
C ARG A 223 -20.77 -2.10 28.38
N GLY A 224 -21.74 -2.08 29.29
CA GLY A 224 -23.07 -2.67 29.08
C GLY A 224 -23.10 -4.20 29.15
N TRP A 225 -22.14 -4.85 29.80
CA TRP A 225 -22.12 -6.30 29.96
C TRP A 225 -23.21 -6.78 30.92
N LYS A 226 -23.88 -7.89 30.59
CA LYS A 226 -24.89 -8.50 31.46
C LYS A 226 -24.20 -9.36 32.51
N VAL A 227 -24.08 -8.83 33.72
CA VAL A 227 -23.52 -9.56 34.86
C VAL A 227 -24.66 -10.24 35.62
N HIS A 228 -24.58 -11.56 35.80
CA HIS A 228 -25.50 -12.32 36.66
C HIS A 228 -24.84 -12.58 38.03
N PRO A 229 -25.23 -11.85 39.10
CA PRO A 229 -24.56 -11.95 40.40
C PRO A 229 -24.71 -13.31 41.09
N GLY A 230 -25.69 -14.12 40.70
CA GLY A 230 -25.94 -15.46 41.25
C GLY A 230 -25.07 -16.56 40.63
N GLU A 231 -24.61 -16.38 39.39
CA GLU A 231 -23.81 -17.37 38.66
C GLU A 231 -22.33 -16.98 38.56
N GLN A 232 -21.98 -15.75 38.97
CA GLN A 232 -20.64 -15.17 38.81
C GLN A 232 -20.15 -15.15 37.35
N MET A 233 -21.08 -15.06 36.38
CA MET A 233 -20.77 -15.01 34.94
C MET A 233 -21.10 -13.64 34.36
N ILE A 234 -20.23 -13.19 33.46
CA ILE A 234 -20.43 -12.05 32.56
C ILE A 234 -20.81 -12.63 31.20
N TYR A 235 -21.95 -12.22 30.64
CA TYR A 235 -22.27 -12.51 29.24
C TYR A 235 -21.93 -11.30 28.39
N PHE A 236 -21.09 -11.51 27.39
CA PHE A 236 -20.85 -10.53 26.34
C PHE A 236 -22.00 -10.68 25.36
N GLY A 237 -22.68 -9.57 25.07
CA GLY A 237 -23.78 -9.60 24.11
C GLY A 237 -23.20 -9.82 22.73
N SER A 238 -23.15 -11.07 22.27
CA SER A 238 -23.01 -11.37 20.85
C SER A 238 -24.28 -10.87 20.16
N GLU A 239 -24.20 -9.66 19.60
CA GLU A 239 -25.05 -9.33 18.46
C GLU A 239 -24.57 -10.17 17.26
N ASP A 240 -24.88 -11.46 17.28
CA ASP A 240 -24.83 -12.35 16.10
C ASP A 240 -25.94 -11.98 15.10
N ASN A 241 -26.16 -10.69 14.87
CA ASN A 241 -27.07 -10.18 13.84
C ASN A 241 -26.35 -9.70 12.59
N ASP A 242 -25.02 -9.61 12.61
CA ASP A 242 -24.23 -9.46 11.38
C ASP A 242 -23.89 -10.85 10.83
N ALA A 243 -24.93 -11.63 10.53
CA ALA A 243 -24.78 -12.69 9.54
C ALA A 243 -24.30 -11.99 8.27
N VAL A 244 -22.99 -12.04 8.01
CA VAL A 244 -22.32 -11.40 6.89
C VAL A 244 -23.18 -11.61 5.65
N GLU A 245 -23.90 -10.57 5.22
CA GLU A 245 -24.67 -10.60 3.99
C GLU A 245 -23.64 -10.71 2.88
N ILE A 246 -23.36 -11.96 2.47
CA ILE A 246 -22.48 -12.25 1.35
C ILE A 246 -22.98 -11.38 0.20
N PRO A 247 -22.14 -10.55 -0.45
CA PRO A 247 -22.59 -9.66 -1.53
C PRO A 247 -23.03 -10.46 -2.77
N GLN A 248 -24.25 -10.99 -2.73
CA GLN A 248 -24.82 -11.88 -3.75
C GLN A 248 -24.85 -11.18 -5.12
N GLU A 249 -25.21 -9.89 -5.14
CA GLU A 249 -25.28 -9.08 -6.35
C GLU A 249 -23.91 -8.91 -7.03
N GLN A 250 -22.84 -8.72 -6.23
CA GLN A 250 -21.49 -8.58 -6.78
C GLN A 250 -21.02 -9.87 -7.43
N ILE A 251 -21.26 -11.01 -6.78
CA ILE A 251 -20.89 -12.33 -7.33
C ILE A 251 -21.66 -12.60 -8.62
N ILE A 252 -22.99 -12.39 -8.62
CA ILE A 252 -23.83 -12.59 -9.80
C ILE A 252 -23.35 -11.69 -10.97
N THR A 253 -23.05 -10.42 -10.69
CA THR A 253 -22.56 -9.49 -11.72
C THR A 253 -21.24 -9.94 -12.30
N GLN A 254 -20.29 -10.37 -11.46
CA GLN A 254 -19.00 -10.88 -11.92
C GLN A 254 -19.18 -12.13 -12.79
N THR A 255 -19.99 -13.11 -12.36
CA THR A 255 -20.26 -14.32 -13.14
C THR A 255 -20.90 -14.01 -14.49
N LEU A 256 -21.87 -13.08 -14.54
CA LEU A 256 -22.51 -12.67 -15.79
C LEU A 256 -21.53 -11.95 -16.74
N VAL A 257 -20.63 -11.14 -16.23
CA VAL A 257 -19.59 -10.49 -17.04
C VAL A 257 -18.65 -11.53 -17.65
N TYR A 258 -18.16 -12.48 -16.84
CA TYR A 258 -17.29 -13.56 -17.34
C TYR A 258 -17.99 -14.39 -18.42
N ALA A 259 -19.25 -14.79 -18.21
CA ALA A 259 -20.03 -15.53 -19.18
C ALA A 259 -20.18 -14.77 -20.52
N ARG A 260 -20.54 -13.48 -20.46
CA ARG A 260 -20.67 -12.63 -21.66
C ARG A 260 -19.34 -12.47 -22.40
N GLU A 261 -18.22 -12.35 -21.70
CA GLU A 261 -16.89 -12.25 -22.34
C GLU A 261 -16.48 -13.54 -23.05
N LEU A 262 -16.74 -14.70 -22.43
CA LEU A 262 -16.49 -16.01 -23.04
C LEU A 262 -17.34 -16.22 -24.29
N GLU A 263 -18.64 -15.92 -24.21
CA GLU A 263 -19.55 -15.97 -25.37
C GLU A 263 -19.08 -15.08 -26.52
N ARG A 264 -18.68 -13.83 -26.22
CA ARG A 264 -18.14 -12.89 -27.23
C ARG A 264 -16.92 -13.47 -27.94
N ILE A 265 -15.99 -14.08 -27.18
CA ILE A 265 -14.79 -14.71 -27.73
C ILE A 265 -15.14 -15.91 -28.61
N ALA A 266 -16.05 -16.78 -28.15
CA ALA A 266 -16.48 -17.95 -28.91
C ALA A 266 -17.14 -17.57 -30.25
N MET A 267 -18.06 -16.58 -30.24
CA MET A 267 -18.71 -16.09 -31.46
C MET A 267 -17.71 -15.48 -32.46
N LEU A 268 -16.70 -14.74 -31.96
CA LEU A 268 -15.65 -14.16 -32.80
C LEU A 268 -14.84 -15.24 -33.52
N PHE A 269 -14.39 -16.28 -32.81
CA PHE A 269 -13.61 -17.36 -33.41
C PHE A 269 -14.46 -18.22 -34.35
N LEU A 270 -15.75 -18.43 -34.06
CA LEU A 270 -16.67 -19.10 -34.99
C LEU A 270 -16.79 -18.34 -36.32
N PHE A 271 -16.98 -17.02 -36.26
CA PHE A 271 -17.01 -16.19 -37.46
C PHE A 271 -15.66 -16.25 -38.23
N ALA A 272 -14.53 -16.21 -37.51
CA ALA A 272 -13.21 -16.31 -38.11
C ALA A 272 -12.96 -17.65 -38.81
N VAL A 273 -13.46 -18.77 -38.28
CA VAL A 273 -13.37 -20.10 -38.92
C VAL A 273 -14.14 -20.11 -40.25
N VAL A 274 -15.37 -19.58 -40.26
CA VAL A 274 -16.18 -19.50 -41.49
C VAL A 274 -15.51 -18.64 -42.55
N MET A 275 -15.00 -17.46 -42.16
CA MET A 275 -14.28 -16.57 -43.09
C MET A 275 -12.98 -17.20 -43.60
N ALA A 276 -12.23 -17.90 -42.74
CA ALA A 276 -11.01 -18.60 -43.15
C ALA A 276 -11.31 -19.74 -44.15
N ALA A 277 -12.41 -20.47 -43.97
CA ALA A 277 -12.85 -21.50 -44.91
C ALA A 277 -13.20 -20.90 -46.30
N LEU A 278 -13.91 -19.77 -46.33
CA LEU A 278 -14.23 -19.05 -47.57
C LEU A 278 -12.97 -18.55 -48.28
N LEU A 279 -12.02 -17.98 -47.54
CA LEU A 279 -10.73 -17.52 -48.08
C LEU A 279 -9.88 -18.67 -48.62
N LEU A 280 -9.88 -19.82 -47.93
CA LEU A 280 -9.19 -21.03 -48.39
C LEU A 280 -9.78 -21.52 -49.71
N PHE A 281 -11.11 -21.59 -49.82
CA PHE A 281 -11.78 -21.97 -51.06
C PHE A 281 -11.45 -21.02 -52.23
N ALA A 282 -11.47 -19.71 -51.98
CA ALA A 282 -11.07 -18.71 -52.97
C ALA A 282 -9.60 -18.89 -53.42
N MET A 283 -8.69 -19.22 -52.51
CA MET A 283 -7.29 -19.48 -52.86
C MET A 283 -7.10 -20.78 -53.66
N VAL A 284 -7.83 -21.84 -53.34
CA VAL A 284 -7.82 -23.07 -54.14
C VAL A 284 -8.32 -22.80 -55.54
N PHE A 285 -9.38 -22.00 -55.69
CA PHE A 285 -9.85 -21.53 -56.99
C PHE A 285 -8.73 -20.78 -57.76
N PHE A 286 -7.98 -19.90 -57.11
CA PHE A 286 -6.83 -19.22 -57.74
C PHE A 286 -5.74 -20.20 -58.19
N VAL A 287 -5.41 -21.21 -57.38
CA VAL A 287 -4.41 -22.23 -57.76
C VAL A 287 -4.87 -23.04 -58.97
N ILE A 288 -6.14 -23.47 -59.01
CA ILE A 288 -6.71 -24.19 -60.15
C ILE A 288 -6.63 -23.31 -61.41
N MET A 289 -7.07 -22.06 -61.32
CA MET A 289 -7.03 -21.12 -62.44
C MET A 289 -5.61 -20.89 -62.99
N PHE A 290 -4.60 -20.81 -62.13
CA PHE A 290 -3.20 -20.73 -62.57
C PHE A 290 -2.68 -22.04 -63.18
N SER A 291 -3.15 -23.19 -62.69
CA SER A 291 -2.82 -24.49 -63.27
C SER A 291 -3.47 -24.69 -64.64
N ASP A 292 -4.72 -24.24 -64.81
CA ASP A 292 -5.43 -24.28 -66.10
C ASP A 292 -4.76 -23.39 -67.15
N LEU A 293 -4.16 -22.27 -66.72
CA LEU A 293 -3.33 -21.45 -67.60
C LEU A 293 -2.02 -22.15 -68.00
N GLU A 294 -1.38 -22.90 -67.09
CA GLU A 294 -0.14 -23.63 -67.38
C GLU A 294 -0.35 -24.80 -68.34
N CYS A 295 -1.53 -25.41 -68.31
CA CYS A 295 -1.95 -26.45 -69.25
C CYS A 295 -2.58 -25.90 -70.53
N ASP A 296 -2.51 -24.57 -70.76
CA ASP A 296 -3.08 -23.87 -71.92
C ASP A 296 -4.61 -24.09 -72.10
N TYR A 297 -5.36 -24.37 -71.02
CA TYR A 297 -6.82 -24.57 -71.08
C TYR A 297 -7.61 -23.27 -71.14
N ILE A 298 -7.05 -22.15 -70.67
CA ILE A 298 -7.70 -20.83 -70.65
C ILE A 298 -6.81 -19.73 -71.22
N ASN A 299 -7.41 -18.74 -71.87
CA ASN A 299 -6.68 -17.56 -72.36
C ASN A 299 -6.22 -16.64 -71.20
N PRO A 300 -5.02 -16.03 -71.33
CA PRO A 300 -4.49 -15.04 -70.37
C PRO A 300 -5.41 -13.88 -70.03
N ILE A 301 -6.13 -13.36 -71.04
CA ILE A 301 -7.03 -12.19 -70.89
C ILE A 301 -8.26 -12.59 -70.07
N ASP A 302 -8.85 -13.75 -70.35
CA ASP A 302 -10.01 -14.27 -69.63
C ASP A 302 -9.67 -14.62 -68.18
N LEU A 303 -8.47 -15.15 -67.95
CA LEU A 303 -7.94 -15.36 -66.60
C LEU A 303 -7.82 -14.04 -65.83
N CYS A 304 -7.14 -13.02 -66.39
CA CYS A 304 -6.90 -11.76 -65.69
C CYS A 304 -8.22 -11.04 -65.34
N ASN A 305 -9.21 -11.06 -66.23
CA ASN A 305 -10.53 -10.47 -65.98
C ASN A 305 -11.28 -11.17 -64.83
N LYS A 306 -11.29 -12.51 -64.82
CA LYS A 306 -11.91 -13.28 -63.73
C LYS A 306 -11.15 -13.11 -62.42
N LEU A 307 -9.82 -13.17 -62.46
CA LEU A 307 -8.97 -13.14 -61.29
C LEU A 307 -9.01 -11.78 -60.58
N ASN A 308 -8.89 -10.68 -61.34
CA ASN A 308 -8.91 -9.32 -60.81
C ASN A 308 -10.23 -8.99 -60.09
N GLN A 309 -11.35 -9.60 -60.48
CA GLN A 309 -12.64 -9.43 -59.79
C GLN A 309 -12.61 -9.98 -58.35
N PHE A 310 -11.84 -11.04 -58.09
CA PHE A 310 -11.80 -11.71 -56.78
C PHE A 310 -10.61 -11.27 -55.90
N VAL A 311 -9.57 -10.68 -56.47
CA VAL A 311 -8.36 -10.25 -55.74
C VAL A 311 -8.65 -9.18 -54.69
N LEU A 312 -9.44 -8.16 -55.04
CA LEU A 312 -9.79 -7.09 -54.10
C LEU A 312 -10.72 -7.57 -52.97
N PRO A 313 -11.82 -8.30 -53.26
CA PRO A 313 -12.66 -8.90 -52.21
C PRO A 313 -11.90 -9.82 -51.25
N GLU A 314 -10.92 -10.57 -51.74
CA GLU A 314 -10.08 -11.45 -50.91
C GLU A 314 -9.23 -10.68 -49.92
N MET A 315 -8.44 -9.71 -50.40
CA MET A 315 -7.60 -8.89 -49.54
C MET A 315 -8.42 -8.06 -48.55
N ALA A 316 -9.58 -7.56 -48.97
CA ALA A 316 -10.51 -6.84 -48.12
C ALA A 316 -11.09 -7.74 -47.01
N SER A 317 -11.49 -8.97 -47.35
CA SER A 317 -12.01 -9.94 -46.37
C SER A 317 -10.96 -10.33 -45.34
N HIS A 318 -9.70 -10.51 -45.75
CA HIS A 318 -8.60 -10.78 -44.84
C HIS A 318 -8.27 -9.59 -43.93
N ALA A 319 -8.25 -8.36 -44.49
CA ALA A 319 -8.04 -7.15 -43.71
C ALA A 319 -9.18 -6.90 -42.70
N PHE A 320 -10.42 -7.23 -43.08
CA PHE A 320 -11.58 -7.15 -42.20
C PHE A 320 -11.46 -8.11 -41.01
N LEU A 321 -11.02 -9.36 -41.26
CA LEU A 321 -10.77 -10.35 -40.21
C LEU A 321 -9.66 -9.90 -39.25
N PHE A 322 -8.57 -9.31 -39.76
CA PHE A 322 -7.53 -8.70 -38.94
C PHE A 322 -8.06 -7.56 -38.07
N PHE A 323 -8.88 -6.68 -38.64
CA PHE A 323 -9.50 -5.58 -37.90
C PHE A 323 -10.44 -6.07 -36.79
N MET A 324 -11.21 -7.13 -37.04
CA MET A 324 -12.04 -7.75 -36.00
C MET A 324 -11.22 -8.31 -34.83
N PHE A 325 -10.04 -8.88 -35.08
CA PHE A 325 -9.15 -9.32 -33.99
C PHE A 325 -8.51 -8.16 -33.23
N LEU A 326 -8.23 -7.05 -33.91
CA LEU A 326 -7.74 -5.82 -33.28
C LEU A 326 -8.77 -5.25 -32.30
N VAL A 327 -10.03 -5.12 -32.71
CA VAL A 327 -11.11 -4.58 -31.86
C VAL A 327 -11.39 -5.47 -30.64
N ASN A 328 -11.27 -6.79 -30.78
CA ASN A 328 -11.51 -7.73 -29.69
C ASN A 328 -10.27 -8.03 -28.82
N GLY A 329 -9.11 -7.43 -29.12
CA GLY A 329 -7.89 -7.61 -28.32
C GLY A 329 -7.26 -9.00 -28.38
N SER A 330 -7.51 -9.77 -29.45
CA SER A 330 -6.88 -11.10 -29.63
C SER A 330 -5.46 -10.96 -30.20
N TRP A 331 -4.52 -10.57 -29.34
CA TRP A 331 -3.15 -10.21 -29.74
C TRP A 331 -2.43 -11.31 -30.54
N LEU A 332 -2.58 -12.58 -30.14
CA LEU A 332 -1.88 -13.69 -30.80
C LEU A 332 -2.44 -13.97 -32.20
N ALA A 333 -3.78 -13.97 -32.35
CA ALA A 333 -4.43 -14.12 -33.65
C ALA A 333 -4.08 -12.94 -34.57
N MET A 334 -4.10 -11.71 -34.04
CA MET A 334 -3.72 -10.51 -34.79
C MET A 334 -2.26 -10.58 -35.27
N LEU A 335 -1.32 -10.94 -34.39
CA LEU A 335 0.10 -11.04 -34.72
C LEU A 335 0.36 -12.08 -35.81
N LEU A 336 -0.36 -13.21 -35.78
CA LEU A 336 -0.27 -14.22 -36.82
C LEU A 336 -0.68 -13.68 -38.21
N ASN A 337 -1.72 -12.84 -38.28
CA ASN A 337 -2.23 -12.27 -39.54
C ASN A 337 -1.48 -11.03 -40.02
N LEU A 338 -0.72 -10.37 -39.14
CA LEU A 338 -0.05 -9.11 -39.41
C LEU A 338 0.91 -9.17 -40.62
N PRO A 339 1.78 -10.18 -40.79
CA PRO A 339 2.71 -10.23 -41.92
C PRO A 339 2.00 -10.29 -43.28
N LEU A 340 0.90 -11.06 -43.37
CA LEU A 340 0.15 -11.21 -44.61
C LEU A 340 -0.66 -9.95 -44.94
N VAL A 341 -1.28 -9.32 -43.94
CA VAL A 341 -1.97 -8.03 -44.13
C VAL A 341 -0.97 -6.95 -44.55
N ALA A 342 0.17 -6.84 -43.88
CA ALA A 342 1.20 -5.85 -44.23
C ALA A 342 1.71 -6.04 -45.66
N TYR A 343 1.91 -7.29 -46.08
CA TYR A 343 2.27 -7.63 -47.46
C TYR A 343 1.17 -7.21 -48.45
N ASN A 344 -0.10 -7.54 -48.20
CA ASN A 344 -1.22 -7.16 -49.06
C ASN A 344 -1.40 -5.64 -49.13
N VAL A 345 -1.29 -4.92 -48.01
CA VAL A 345 -1.38 -3.45 -47.95
C VAL A 345 -0.26 -2.81 -48.78
N ARG A 346 0.99 -3.27 -48.62
CA ARG A 346 2.11 -2.80 -49.44
C ARG A 346 1.89 -3.06 -50.93
N LYS A 347 1.32 -4.22 -51.29
CA LYS A 347 1.00 -4.57 -52.68
C LYS A 347 -0.06 -3.65 -53.29
N VAL A 348 -1.08 -3.27 -52.51
CA VAL A 348 -2.12 -2.31 -52.91
C VAL A 348 -1.53 -0.90 -53.06
N LEU A 349 -0.71 -0.44 -52.10
CA LEU A 349 -0.07 0.89 -52.16
C LEU A 349 0.85 1.05 -53.37
N ASN A 350 1.56 -0.01 -53.76
CA ASN A 350 2.42 -0.01 -54.93
C ASN A 350 1.64 -0.17 -56.26
N SER A 351 0.31 -0.24 -56.23
CA SER A 351 -0.56 -0.48 -57.40
C SER A 351 -0.25 -1.78 -58.18
N GLN A 352 0.41 -2.75 -57.54
CA GLN A 352 0.80 -4.05 -58.12
C GLN A 352 -0.23 -5.16 -57.82
N HIS A 353 -1.49 -4.79 -57.63
CA HIS A 353 -2.54 -5.72 -57.21
C HIS A 353 -3.29 -6.35 -58.40
N MET A 354 -3.25 -5.76 -59.59
CA MET A 354 -3.90 -6.28 -60.78
C MET A 354 -2.95 -7.17 -61.59
N TYR A 355 -3.49 -8.27 -62.10
CA TYR A 355 -2.79 -9.14 -63.05
C TYR A 355 -2.88 -8.57 -64.47
N ASP A 356 -1.73 -8.51 -65.14
CA ASP A 356 -1.62 -8.06 -66.53
C ASP A 356 -1.43 -9.26 -67.47
N ALA A 357 -2.27 -9.34 -68.50
CA ALA A 357 -2.31 -10.46 -69.44
C ALA A 357 -1.03 -10.59 -70.28
N THR A 358 -0.29 -9.51 -70.51
CA THR A 358 0.96 -9.55 -71.29
C THR A 358 2.16 -10.08 -70.52
N GLU A 359 2.15 -9.99 -69.18
CA GLU A 359 3.26 -10.43 -68.32
C GLU A 359 2.95 -11.67 -67.48
N ILE A 360 1.72 -12.19 -67.56
CA ILE A 360 1.23 -13.28 -66.71
C ILE A 360 2.07 -14.57 -66.87
N PHE A 361 2.49 -14.91 -68.10
CA PHE A 361 3.31 -16.10 -68.36
C PHE A 361 4.74 -15.94 -67.83
N ARG A 362 5.34 -14.74 -67.96
CA ARG A 362 6.69 -14.46 -67.46
C ARG A 362 6.77 -14.54 -65.94
N THR A 363 5.69 -14.17 -65.26
CA THR A 363 5.61 -14.08 -63.79
C THR A 363 4.80 -15.20 -63.15
N LEU A 364 4.33 -16.18 -63.92
CA LEU A 364 3.43 -17.25 -63.48
C LEU A 364 3.98 -18.03 -62.29
N SER A 365 5.26 -18.40 -62.35
CA SER A 365 5.92 -19.18 -61.30
C SER A 365 6.01 -18.44 -59.95
N ILE A 366 6.07 -17.11 -59.97
CA ILE A 366 6.11 -16.26 -58.77
C ILE A 366 4.71 -16.17 -58.16
N HIS A 367 3.70 -15.84 -58.98
CA HIS A 367 2.31 -15.72 -58.52
C HIS A 367 1.73 -17.04 -58.02
N LYS A 368 2.07 -18.16 -58.69
CA LYS A 368 1.70 -19.51 -58.24
C LYS A 368 2.29 -19.82 -56.86
N LYS A 369 3.57 -19.50 -56.62
CA LYS A 369 4.21 -19.64 -55.31
C LYS A 369 3.56 -18.76 -54.24
N GLU A 370 3.21 -17.51 -54.55
CA GLU A 370 2.48 -16.62 -53.64
C GLU A 370 1.12 -17.24 -53.25
N CYS A 371 0.35 -17.77 -54.21
CA CYS A 371 -0.91 -18.46 -53.93
C CYS A 371 -0.70 -19.69 -53.04
N PHE A 372 0.32 -20.52 -53.29
CA PHE A 372 0.63 -21.67 -52.42
C PHE A 372 1.00 -21.26 -50.99
N ILE A 373 1.77 -20.19 -50.82
CA ILE A 373 2.11 -19.65 -49.50
C ILE A 373 0.85 -19.15 -48.79
N LYS A 374 -0.05 -18.46 -49.51
CA LYS A 374 -1.34 -18.00 -48.94
C LYS A 374 -2.25 -19.17 -48.56
N VAL A 375 -2.33 -20.23 -49.37
CA VAL A 375 -3.08 -21.46 -49.02
C VAL A 375 -2.53 -22.08 -47.75
N ALA A 376 -1.21 -22.27 -47.66
CA ALA A 376 -0.58 -22.85 -46.47
C ALA A 376 -0.84 -21.99 -45.22
N PHE A 377 -0.77 -20.66 -45.36
CA PHE A 377 -1.05 -19.72 -44.29
C PHE A 377 -2.52 -19.80 -43.82
N TYR A 378 -3.49 -19.78 -44.74
CA TYR A 378 -4.91 -19.90 -44.39
C TYR A 378 -5.26 -21.26 -43.79
N LEU A 379 -4.61 -22.33 -44.23
CA LEU A 379 -4.77 -23.65 -43.62
C LEU A 379 -4.28 -23.67 -42.16
N ILE A 380 -3.10 -23.10 -41.88
CA ILE A 380 -2.57 -22.99 -40.50
C ILE A 380 -3.50 -22.12 -39.64
N CYS A 381 -3.94 -20.97 -40.15
CA CYS A 381 -4.87 -20.09 -39.45
C CYS A 381 -6.22 -20.77 -39.18
N PHE A 382 -6.74 -21.56 -40.12
CA PHE A 382 -7.98 -22.30 -39.96
C PHE A 382 -7.93 -23.26 -38.77
N PHE A 383 -6.89 -24.09 -38.67
CA PHE A 383 -6.71 -24.99 -37.52
C PHE A 383 -6.51 -24.23 -36.21
N TYR A 384 -5.77 -23.11 -36.24
CA TYR A 384 -5.60 -22.28 -35.06
C TYR A 384 -6.91 -21.66 -34.57
N TYR A 385 -7.74 -21.11 -35.47
CA TYR A 385 -9.06 -20.57 -35.10
C TYR A 385 -10.00 -21.66 -34.60
N LEU A 386 -9.99 -22.83 -35.22
CA LEU A 386 -10.78 -23.99 -34.77
C LEU A 386 -10.37 -24.42 -33.36
N TYR A 387 -9.07 -24.53 -33.08
CA TYR A 387 -8.56 -24.86 -31.74
C TYR A 387 -9.02 -23.82 -30.71
N ARG A 388 -8.84 -22.53 -31.00
CA ARG A 388 -9.24 -21.43 -30.10
C ARG A 388 -10.75 -21.38 -29.87
N MET A 389 -11.55 -21.68 -30.89
CA MET A 389 -13.00 -21.79 -30.79
C MET A 389 -13.40 -22.91 -29.84
N ILE A 390 -12.81 -24.11 -29.97
CA ILE A 390 -13.12 -25.26 -29.11
C ILE A 390 -12.73 -24.97 -27.65
N VAL A 391 -11.56 -24.39 -27.40
CA VAL A 391 -11.14 -24.02 -26.04
C VAL A 391 -12.09 -23.00 -25.43
N ALA A 392 -12.53 -22.00 -26.20
CA ALA A 392 -13.50 -21.01 -25.71
C ALA A 392 -14.86 -21.62 -25.39
N LEU A 393 -15.33 -22.60 -26.17
CA LEU A 393 -16.58 -23.31 -25.90
C LEU A 393 -16.47 -24.22 -24.66
N ILE A 394 -15.39 -24.99 -24.53
CA ILE A 394 -15.16 -25.83 -23.35
C ILE A 394 -15.10 -24.98 -22.08
N ALA A 395 -14.43 -23.82 -22.14
CA ALA A 395 -14.35 -22.90 -21.01
C ALA A 395 -15.68 -22.21 -20.68
N ALA A 396 -16.64 -22.18 -21.61
CA ALA A 396 -17.99 -21.67 -21.38
C ALA A 396 -18.92 -22.73 -20.76
N ASP A 397 -18.66 -24.01 -21.05
CA ASP A 397 -19.43 -25.15 -20.52
C ASP A 397 -18.97 -25.58 -19.12
N SER A 398 -17.73 -25.26 -18.74
CA SER A 398 -17.15 -25.50 -17.40
C SER A 398 -17.42 -24.36 -16.44
#